data_AF-A0A7V2V8D9-F1
#
_entry.id   AF-A0A7V2V8D9-F1
#
_cell.length_a   1.000
_cell.length_b   1.000
_cell.length_c   1.000
_cell.angle_alpha   90.00
_cell.angle_beta   90.00
_cell.angle_gamma   90.00
#
_symmetry.space_group_name_H-M   'P 1'
#
loop_
_entity.id
_entity.type
_entity.pdbx_description
1 polymer ?
#
loop_
_entity_poly.entity_id
_entity_poly.type
_entity_poly.pdbx_seq_one_letter_code
_entity_poly.pdbx_strand_id
1 'polypeptide(L)'
;MDNSIGNHICGVNDELTILRECGCYADFTFPCLNKAQPAMLNTIYYAIDDPGRPKSYNRGVTVKCNSKAPENGLMIIQGILGLRPDETKRLKFAIDYSDIDFNDPPTTGRVDYWLKNAIYIEGKPNWKFIKLHTHGAPEIRWKANFGRQADIAFKYLEDQYKDDKIYCLHYITAREMYNVIRAAESGAQQFRSIYRDLEIKLYPYCNQS
;
A
#
# COMPACT_ATOMS: atom_id res chain seq x y z
N MET A 1 0.42 14.25 -14.36
CA MET A 1 0.37 14.32 -12.90
C MET A 1 1.82 14.33 -12.44
N ASP A 2 2.11 14.31 -11.15
CA ASP A 2 3.42 13.84 -10.73
C ASP A 2 3.60 12.40 -11.29
N ASN A 3 2.49 11.67 -11.45
CA ASN A 3 2.37 10.46 -12.27
C ASN A 3 2.53 10.67 -13.81
N SER A 4 3.24 11.69 -14.28
CA SER A 4 3.35 12.03 -15.71
C SER A 4 4.26 11.05 -16.46
N ILE A 5 3.69 10.45 -17.51
CA ILE A 5 4.40 9.71 -18.57
C ILE A 5 4.80 10.72 -19.67
N GLY A 6 5.45 11.82 -19.29
CA GLY A 6 5.90 12.88 -20.22
C GLY A 6 4.86 13.96 -20.56
N ASN A 7 5.22 14.86 -21.49
CA ASN A 7 4.56 16.13 -21.83
C ASN A 7 3.12 16.06 -22.38
N HIS A 8 2.49 14.88 -22.40
CA HIS A 8 1.20 14.67 -23.06
C HIS A 8 0.06 14.26 -22.12
N ILE A 9 0.29 14.15 -20.80
CA ILE A 9 -0.76 13.82 -19.83
C ILE A 9 -0.62 14.72 -18.58
N CYS A 10 -1.65 15.55 -18.35
CA CYS A 10 -1.74 16.66 -17.40
C CYS A 10 -1.06 16.43 -16.05
N GLY A 11 0.07 17.08 -15.79
CA GLY A 11 0.72 17.12 -14.48
C GLY A 11 1.21 18.50 -14.15
N VAL A 12 0.96 18.91 -12.92
CA VAL A 12 1.51 20.13 -12.35
C VAL A 12 2.62 19.73 -11.39
N ASN A 13 3.71 20.49 -11.36
CA ASN A 13 4.91 20.15 -10.59
C ASN A 13 4.69 20.25 -9.07
N ASP A 14 3.56 20.82 -8.63
CA ASP A 14 3.16 21.07 -7.25
C ASP A 14 2.06 20.11 -6.76
N GLU A 15 1.87 18.96 -7.42
CA GLU A 15 0.77 18.03 -7.11
C GLU A 15 0.81 17.49 -5.69
N LEU A 16 1.97 17.21 -5.10
CA LEU A 16 2.05 16.75 -3.70
C LEU A 16 1.60 17.84 -2.73
N THR A 17 1.98 19.09 -3.00
CA THR A 17 1.50 20.25 -2.23
C THR A 17 -0.01 20.38 -2.35
N ILE A 18 -0.54 20.34 -3.57
CA ILE A 18 -1.99 20.44 -3.84
C ILE A 18 -2.76 19.32 -3.14
N LEU A 19 -2.31 18.06 -3.25
CA LEU A 19 -2.95 16.93 -2.59
C LEU A 19 -3.03 17.13 -1.08
N ARG A 20 -1.92 17.55 -0.46
CA ARG A 20 -1.87 17.82 0.97
C ARG A 20 -2.79 18.97 1.37
N GLU A 21 -2.78 20.08 0.63
CA GLU A 21 -3.65 21.24 0.87
C GLU A 21 -5.13 20.92 0.68
N CYS A 22 -5.45 19.98 -0.21
CA CYS A 22 -6.80 19.44 -0.40
C CYS A 22 -7.19 18.38 0.65
N GLY A 23 -6.32 18.08 1.62
CA GLY A 23 -6.60 17.19 2.75
C GLY A 23 -6.25 15.71 2.52
N CYS A 24 -5.48 15.37 1.47
CA CYS A 24 -4.93 14.02 1.34
C CYS A 24 -3.91 13.75 2.45
N TYR A 25 -4.08 12.63 3.16
CA TYR A 25 -3.18 12.20 4.24
C TYR A 25 -2.05 11.27 3.74
N ALA A 26 -2.28 10.56 2.64
CA ALA A 26 -1.30 9.69 2.01
C ALA A 26 -1.66 9.41 0.54
N ASP A 27 -0.65 8.98 -0.22
CA ASP A 27 -0.78 8.46 -1.58
C ASP A 27 -0.58 6.93 -1.58
N PHE A 28 -1.51 6.23 -2.22
CA PHE A 28 -1.52 4.77 -2.37
C PHE A 28 -1.41 4.34 -3.84
N THR A 29 -0.90 5.19 -4.72
CA THR A 29 -0.83 4.93 -6.17
C THR A 29 0.12 3.78 -6.52
N PHE A 30 1.18 3.58 -5.74
CA PHE A 30 2.27 2.68 -6.11
C PHE A 30 2.14 1.27 -5.50
N PRO A 31 2.71 0.24 -6.14
CA PRO A 31 3.52 0.30 -7.36
C PRO A 31 2.68 0.40 -8.64
N CYS A 32 3.31 0.89 -9.70
CA CYS A 32 2.80 0.87 -11.06
C CYS A 32 3.90 0.37 -12.02
N LEU A 33 3.53 -0.30 -13.11
CA LEU A 33 4.48 -0.85 -14.07
C LEU A 33 4.74 0.09 -15.26
N ASN A 34 4.95 1.38 -14.99
CA ASN A 34 5.21 2.37 -16.04
C ASN A 34 6.22 3.44 -15.58
N LYS A 35 6.44 4.48 -16.41
CA LYS A 35 7.42 5.53 -16.14
C LYS A 35 7.13 6.35 -14.87
N ALA A 36 5.93 6.28 -14.32
CA ALA A 36 5.57 6.96 -13.07
C ALA A 36 6.09 6.23 -11.83
N GLN A 37 6.57 4.97 -11.94
CA GLN A 37 7.09 4.21 -10.82
C GLN A 37 8.25 4.96 -10.11
N PRO A 38 8.18 5.14 -8.77
CA PRO A 38 9.25 5.76 -8.01
C PRO A 38 10.52 4.89 -7.99
N ALA A 39 11.68 5.52 -7.81
CA ALA A 39 12.96 4.84 -7.63
C ALA A 39 13.06 4.14 -6.27
N MET A 40 12.36 4.67 -5.24
CA MET A 40 12.17 3.96 -3.98
C MET A 40 11.12 2.85 -4.18
N LEU A 41 11.47 1.62 -3.80
CA LEU A 41 10.62 0.44 -3.97
C LEU A 41 10.31 -0.19 -2.61
N ASN A 42 9.12 -0.77 -2.47
CA ASN A 42 8.73 -1.63 -1.34
C ASN A 42 8.97 -0.95 0.02
N THR A 43 8.59 0.33 0.11
CA THR A 43 8.86 1.15 1.29
C THR A 43 7.74 2.15 1.53
N ILE A 44 7.60 2.55 2.79
CA ILE A 44 6.72 3.64 3.20
C ILE A 44 7.63 4.82 3.52
N TYR A 45 7.38 5.97 2.90
CA TYR A 45 8.23 7.14 3.02
C TYR A 45 7.45 8.42 2.82
N TYR A 46 7.98 9.52 3.32
CA TYR A 46 7.47 10.85 3.05
C TYR A 46 8.15 11.44 1.82
N ALA A 47 7.35 11.76 0.81
CA ALA A 47 7.76 12.57 -0.32
C ALA A 47 7.56 14.05 0.04
N ILE A 48 8.55 14.89 -0.29
CA ILE A 48 8.48 16.34 -0.12
C ILE A 48 8.49 16.94 -1.52
N ASP A 49 7.59 17.89 -1.74
CA ASP A 49 7.43 18.51 -3.05
C ASP A 49 8.64 19.38 -3.42
N ASP A 50 9.07 19.33 -4.70
CA ASP A 50 10.02 20.25 -5.31
C ASP A 50 9.30 20.95 -6.48
N PRO A 51 8.73 22.15 -6.27
CA PRO A 51 7.99 22.87 -7.31
C PRO A 51 8.82 23.15 -8.58
N GLY A 52 10.16 23.09 -8.49
CA GLY A 52 11.07 23.29 -9.60
C GLY A 52 11.34 22.04 -10.44
N ARG A 53 10.88 20.85 -10.02
CA ARG A 53 11.19 19.57 -10.69
C ARG A 53 10.00 18.59 -10.65
N PRO A 54 9.70 17.88 -11.75
CA PRO A 54 8.68 16.83 -11.71
C PRO A 54 9.17 15.60 -10.93
N LYS A 55 8.22 14.77 -10.49
CA LYS A 55 8.39 13.51 -9.76
C LYS A 55 9.01 13.68 -8.39
N SER A 56 8.48 14.61 -7.61
CA SER A 56 8.91 14.87 -6.24
C SER A 56 8.87 13.59 -5.37
N TYR A 57 7.93 12.68 -5.65
CA TYR A 57 7.81 11.38 -4.97
C TYR A 57 8.88 10.35 -5.34
N ASN A 58 9.76 10.61 -6.31
CA ASN A 58 10.76 9.63 -6.76
C ASN A 58 11.78 9.28 -5.66
N ARG A 59 11.94 10.17 -4.68
CA ARG A 59 12.76 10.01 -3.47
C ARG A 59 12.00 10.56 -2.27
N GLY A 60 12.47 10.25 -1.07
CA GLY A 60 11.93 10.82 0.16
C GLY A 60 12.55 10.23 1.41
N VAL A 61 11.94 10.53 2.55
CA VAL A 61 12.42 10.12 3.87
C VAL A 61 11.64 8.89 4.31
N THR A 62 12.30 7.73 4.41
CA THR A 62 11.68 6.49 4.89
C THR A 62 11.07 6.67 6.27
N VAL A 63 9.87 6.12 6.48
CA VAL A 63 9.21 6.10 7.79
C VAL A 63 9.95 5.12 8.71
N LYS A 64 10.31 5.57 9.91
CA LYS A 64 11.00 4.76 10.91
C LYS A 64 10.32 4.87 12.27
N CYS A 65 10.47 3.84 13.09
CA CYS A 65 10.04 3.89 14.49
C CYS A 65 10.81 4.99 15.23
N ASN A 66 10.09 5.79 16.01
CA ASN A 66 10.61 6.92 16.76
C ASN A 66 11.27 8.01 15.89
N SER A 67 10.87 8.14 14.61
CA SER A 67 11.22 9.29 13.78
C SER A 67 10.11 10.34 13.79
N LYS A 68 10.47 11.58 13.47
CA LYS A 68 9.50 12.63 13.17
C LYS A 68 9.25 12.67 11.67
N ALA A 69 7.98 12.77 11.28
CA ALA A 69 7.64 13.09 9.90
C ALA A 69 8.26 14.43 9.50
N PRO A 70 8.81 14.54 8.29
CA PRO A 70 9.30 15.82 7.77
C PRO A 70 8.14 16.80 7.61
N GLU A 71 8.45 18.08 7.82
CA GLU A 71 7.50 19.16 7.56
C GLU A 71 7.10 19.15 6.07
N ASN A 72 5.81 19.31 5.79
CA ASN A 72 5.24 19.30 4.44
C ASN A 72 5.39 17.98 3.65
N GLY A 73 5.75 16.86 4.28
CA GLY A 73 5.82 15.56 3.61
C GLY A 73 4.44 14.91 3.41
N LEU A 74 4.16 14.38 2.22
CA LEU A 74 3.05 13.47 1.98
C LEU A 74 3.53 12.01 2.08
N MET A 75 2.84 11.19 2.86
CA MET A 75 3.22 9.78 3.02
C MET A 75 2.85 8.99 1.76
N ILE A 76 3.83 8.32 1.17
CA ILE A 76 3.65 7.36 0.10
C ILE A 76 3.63 5.95 0.70
N ILE A 77 2.52 5.25 0.52
CA ILE A 77 2.32 3.87 1.01
C ILE A 77 2.27 2.94 -0.20
N GLN A 78 3.39 2.28 -0.48
CA GLN A 78 3.47 1.35 -1.60
C GLN A 78 2.85 -0.01 -1.27
N GLY A 79 2.40 -0.70 -2.31
CA GLY A 79 2.33 -2.16 -2.32
C GLY A 79 3.70 -2.79 -2.63
N ILE A 80 3.71 -4.11 -2.72
CA ILE A 80 4.85 -4.94 -3.07
C ILE A 80 5.04 -4.95 -4.59
N LEU A 81 6.27 -4.68 -5.03
CA LEU A 81 6.79 -4.86 -6.38
C LEU A 81 7.98 -5.82 -6.35
N GLY A 82 7.92 -6.93 -7.07
CA GLY A 82 9.05 -7.86 -7.15
C GLY A 82 8.80 -9.08 -8.02
N LEU A 83 9.81 -9.93 -8.15
CA LEU A 83 9.68 -11.20 -8.86
C LEU A 83 9.14 -12.28 -7.92
N ARG A 84 8.09 -12.98 -8.34
CA ARG A 84 7.50 -14.13 -7.65
C ARG A 84 7.58 -15.39 -8.52
N PRO A 85 7.69 -16.59 -7.91
CA PRO A 85 7.51 -17.84 -8.64
C PRO A 85 6.10 -17.92 -9.27
N ASP A 86 6.02 -18.49 -10.48
CA ASP A 86 4.77 -18.74 -11.19
C ASP A 86 4.92 -19.89 -12.17
N GLU A 87 4.54 -21.09 -11.75
CA GLU A 87 4.65 -22.32 -12.56
C GLU A 87 3.82 -22.30 -13.85
N THR A 88 2.87 -21.36 -13.99
CA THR A 88 2.06 -21.23 -15.21
C THR A 88 2.81 -20.50 -16.32
N LYS A 89 3.88 -19.78 -16.00
CA LYS A 89 4.67 -19.01 -16.96
C LYS A 89 5.85 -19.83 -17.49
N ARG A 90 6.21 -19.61 -18.76
CA ARG A 90 7.36 -20.27 -19.41
C ARG A 90 8.67 -20.13 -18.64
N LEU A 91 8.91 -18.96 -18.04
CA LEU A 91 10.12 -18.69 -17.25
C LEU A 91 9.97 -19.05 -15.78
N LYS A 92 8.82 -19.59 -15.36
CA LYS A 92 8.50 -19.92 -13.96
C LYS A 92 8.56 -18.75 -12.97
N PHE A 93 8.55 -17.52 -13.49
CA PHE A 93 8.49 -16.30 -12.70
C PHE A 93 7.50 -15.32 -13.31
N ALA A 94 6.90 -14.49 -12.44
CA ALA A 94 6.07 -13.35 -12.79
C ALA A 94 6.50 -12.13 -11.96
N ILE A 95 6.17 -10.93 -12.44
CA ILE A 95 6.30 -9.71 -11.65
C ILE A 95 5.01 -9.58 -10.83
N ASP A 96 5.12 -9.59 -9.51
CA ASP A 96 4.06 -9.12 -8.63
C ASP A 96 4.22 -7.61 -8.46
N TYR A 97 3.13 -6.87 -8.65
CA TYR A 97 3.05 -5.44 -8.38
C TYR A 97 1.81 -5.14 -7.54
N SER A 98 1.40 -6.08 -6.67
CA SER A 98 0.26 -5.95 -5.77
C SER A 98 -1.08 -5.66 -6.45
N ASP A 99 -1.22 -6.04 -7.71
CA ASP A 99 -2.48 -6.00 -8.45
C ASP A 99 -3.21 -7.34 -8.33
N ILE A 100 -4.53 -7.27 -8.16
CA ILE A 100 -5.43 -8.41 -8.24
C ILE A 100 -6.26 -8.22 -9.51
N ASP A 101 -5.97 -9.04 -10.52
CA ASP A 101 -6.58 -8.96 -11.84
C ASP A 101 -7.03 -10.36 -12.28
N PHE A 102 -7.89 -10.43 -13.29
CA PHE A 102 -8.24 -11.67 -13.97
C PHE A 102 -7.01 -12.39 -14.53
N ASN A 103 -6.07 -11.65 -15.12
CA ASN A 103 -4.86 -12.23 -15.71
C ASN A 103 -3.79 -12.57 -14.66
N ASP A 104 -3.92 -12.02 -13.45
CA ASP A 104 -3.07 -12.32 -12.31
C ASP A 104 -3.94 -12.44 -11.04
N PRO A 105 -4.69 -13.55 -10.90
CA PRO A 105 -5.62 -13.73 -9.79
C PRO A 105 -4.86 -13.93 -8.47
N PRO A 106 -5.54 -13.75 -7.33
CA PRO A 106 -4.95 -14.09 -6.04
C PRO A 106 -4.82 -15.62 -5.96
N THR A 107 -3.70 -16.11 -5.44
CA THR A 107 -3.44 -17.55 -5.21
C THR A 107 -2.77 -17.73 -3.86
N THR A 108 -2.79 -18.95 -3.32
CA THR A 108 -2.12 -19.25 -2.05
C THR A 108 -0.62 -18.95 -2.09
N GLY A 109 0.06 -19.28 -3.20
CA GLY A 109 1.46 -18.94 -3.39
C GLY A 109 1.72 -17.42 -3.47
N ARG A 110 0.76 -16.63 -3.97
CA ARG A 110 0.85 -15.16 -3.90
C ARG A 110 0.64 -14.64 -2.49
N VAL A 111 -0.24 -15.25 -1.68
CA VAL A 111 -0.40 -14.92 -0.26
C VAL A 111 0.91 -15.13 0.50
N ASP A 112 1.56 -16.28 0.32
CA ASP A 112 2.87 -16.56 0.93
C ASP A 112 3.92 -15.52 0.49
N TYR A 113 3.92 -15.20 -0.80
CA TYR A 113 4.80 -14.19 -1.37
C TYR A 113 4.56 -12.81 -0.74
N TRP A 114 3.30 -12.38 -0.60
CA TRP A 114 2.95 -11.10 -0.01
C TRP A 114 3.38 -11.02 1.45
N LEU A 115 3.15 -12.06 2.25
CA LEU A 115 3.55 -12.06 3.65
C LEU A 115 5.08 -12.08 3.83
N LYS A 116 5.79 -12.82 2.97
CA LYS A 116 7.25 -12.88 2.96
C LYS A 116 7.88 -11.52 2.61
N ASN A 117 7.28 -10.80 1.68
CA ASN A 117 7.80 -9.52 1.17
C ASN A 117 7.03 -8.30 1.68
N ALA A 118 6.20 -8.49 2.72
CA ALA A 118 5.39 -7.41 3.28
C ALA A 118 6.27 -6.26 3.75
N ILE A 119 5.80 -5.04 3.49
CA ILE A 119 6.52 -3.83 3.85
C ILE A 119 6.35 -3.62 5.34
N TYR A 120 7.41 -3.18 6.01
CA TYR A 120 7.39 -2.85 7.43
C TYR A 120 8.11 -1.52 7.67
N ILE A 121 7.85 -0.93 8.83
CA ILE A 121 8.53 0.28 9.29
C ILE A 121 9.83 -0.14 9.97
N GLU A 122 10.94 0.53 9.64
CA GLU A 122 12.23 0.26 10.30
C GLU A 122 12.10 0.41 11.82
N GLY A 123 12.50 -0.61 12.59
CA GLY A 123 12.26 -0.68 14.04
C GLY A 123 10.93 -1.31 14.47
N LYS A 124 10.06 -1.67 13.52
CA LYS A 124 8.82 -2.45 13.73
C LYS A 124 8.68 -3.61 12.71
N PRO A 125 9.67 -4.53 12.62
CA PRO A 125 9.65 -5.61 11.62
C PRO A 125 8.46 -6.58 11.75
N ASN A 126 7.84 -6.64 12.92
CA ASN A 126 6.67 -7.48 13.18
C ASN A 126 5.34 -6.86 12.70
N TRP A 127 5.36 -5.59 12.27
CA TRP A 127 4.19 -4.89 11.73
C TRP A 127 4.28 -4.92 10.21
N LYS A 128 3.62 -5.91 9.62
CA LYS A 128 3.64 -6.17 8.17
C LYS A 128 2.44 -5.51 7.50
N PHE A 129 2.72 -4.64 6.54
CA PHE A 129 1.73 -3.94 5.72
C PHE A 129 1.68 -4.56 4.33
N ILE A 130 0.49 -5.04 3.97
CA ILE A 130 0.20 -5.60 2.64
C ILE A 130 -0.89 -4.72 2.03
N LYS A 131 -0.50 -3.90 1.06
CA LYS A 131 -1.41 -3.05 0.29
C LYS A 131 -1.57 -3.67 -1.10
N LEU A 132 -2.77 -4.11 -1.42
CA LEU A 132 -3.15 -4.63 -2.73
C LEU A 132 -4.09 -3.65 -3.42
N HIS A 133 -4.16 -3.71 -4.74
CA HIS A 133 -5.05 -2.88 -5.55
C HIS A 133 -5.70 -3.70 -6.67
N THR A 134 -6.71 -3.11 -7.29
CA THR A 134 -7.39 -3.64 -8.47
C THR A 134 -7.61 -2.46 -9.41
N HIS A 135 -7.59 -2.67 -10.73
CA HIS A 135 -8.03 -1.60 -11.66
C HIS A 135 -9.56 -1.56 -11.75
N GLY A 136 -10.18 -0.99 -10.71
CA GLY A 136 -11.64 -0.78 -10.62
C GLY A 136 -12.46 -2.08 -10.54
N ALA A 137 -13.79 -1.93 -10.62
CA ALA A 137 -14.74 -3.05 -10.57
C ALA A 137 -15.58 -3.24 -11.86
N PRO A 138 -15.01 -3.22 -13.09
CA PRO A 138 -15.72 -3.70 -14.26
C PRO A 138 -16.05 -5.20 -14.11
N GLU A 139 -17.19 -5.65 -14.65
CA GLU A 139 -17.72 -7.02 -14.48
C GLU A 139 -16.70 -8.12 -14.76
N ILE A 140 -15.80 -7.90 -15.74
CA ILE A 140 -14.74 -8.85 -16.10
C ILE A 140 -13.77 -9.17 -14.94
N ARG A 141 -13.62 -8.27 -13.97
CA ARG A 141 -12.73 -8.42 -12.81
C ARG A 141 -13.42 -9.01 -11.58
N TRP A 142 -14.75 -9.10 -11.57
CA TRP A 142 -15.51 -9.60 -10.43
C TRP A 142 -15.07 -11.01 -10.01
N LYS A 143 -14.85 -11.90 -10.98
CA LYS A 143 -14.41 -13.28 -10.70
C LYS A 143 -13.02 -13.37 -10.06
N ALA A 144 -12.13 -12.42 -10.35
CA ALA A 144 -10.79 -12.39 -9.78
C ALA A 144 -10.79 -11.81 -8.36
N ASN A 145 -11.61 -10.78 -8.12
CA ASN A 145 -11.65 -10.04 -6.86
C ASN A 145 -12.59 -10.70 -5.83
N PHE A 146 -13.68 -11.30 -6.28
CA PHE A 146 -14.78 -11.81 -5.45
C PHE A 146 -15.25 -13.22 -5.85
N GLY A 147 -14.58 -13.86 -6.81
CA GLY A 147 -14.88 -15.23 -7.21
C GLY A 147 -14.09 -16.27 -6.42
N ARG A 148 -14.21 -17.53 -6.86
CA ARG A 148 -13.63 -18.70 -6.18
C ARG A 148 -12.12 -18.60 -5.90
N GLN A 149 -11.35 -17.96 -6.80
CA GLN A 149 -9.90 -17.80 -6.60
C GLN A 149 -9.59 -16.88 -5.41
N ALA A 150 -10.30 -15.75 -5.30
CA ALA A 150 -10.21 -14.85 -4.16
C ALA A 150 -10.63 -15.54 -2.86
N ASP A 151 -11.75 -16.27 -2.89
CA ASP A 151 -12.23 -17.02 -1.72
C ASP A 151 -11.18 -18.04 -1.24
N ILE A 152 -10.61 -18.84 -2.15
CA ILE A 152 -9.55 -19.80 -1.81
C ILE A 152 -8.33 -19.09 -1.23
N ALA A 153 -7.87 -18.00 -1.86
CA ALA A 153 -6.67 -17.30 -1.45
C ALA A 153 -6.85 -16.61 -0.09
N PHE A 154 -7.95 -15.90 0.14
CA PHE A 154 -8.21 -15.21 1.41
C PHE A 154 -8.59 -16.18 2.52
N LYS A 155 -9.28 -17.28 2.21
CA LYS A 155 -9.45 -18.38 3.17
C LYS A 155 -8.11 -18.96 3.59
N TYR A 156 -7.20 -19.18 2.64
CA TYR A 156 -5.84 -19.64 2.96
C TYR A 156 -5.08 -18.63 3.84
N LEU A 157 -5.17 -17.33 3.53
CA LEU A 157 -4.59 -16.27 4.35
C LEU A 157 -5.09 -16.35 5.80
N GLU A 158 -6.40 -16.51 6.00
CA GLU A 158 -6.99 -16.62 7.32
C GLU A 158 -6.61 -17.92 8.03
N ASP A 159 -6.70 -19.06 7.35
CA ASP A 159 -6.41 -20.38 7.92
C ASP A 159 -4.93 -20.49 8.34
N GLN A 160 -3.99 -19.84 7.62
CA GLN A 160 -2.55 -19.92 7.90
C GLN A 160 -2.03 -18.78 8.80
N TYR A 161 -2.64 -17.59 8.74
CA TYR A 161 -2.06 -16.36 9.30
C TYR A 161 -3.00 -15.59 10.22
N LYS A 162 -4.00 -16.27 10.81
CA LYS A 162 -4.88 -15.73 11.84
C LYS A 162 -4.99 -16.71 13.02
N ASP A 163 -3.85 -17.03 13.63
CA ASP A 163 -3.78 -17.95 14.78
C ASP A 163 -3.81 -17.22 16.15
N ASP A 164 -3.76 -15.89 16.15
CA ASP A 164 -3.67 -15.00 17.31
C ASP A 164 -2.53 -15.34 18.30
N LYS A 165 -1.55 -16.13 17.83
CA LYS A 165 -0.37 -16.57 18.59
C LYS A 165 0.91 -16.05 17.94
N ILE A 166 1.09 -16.37 16.67
CA ILE A 166 2.20 -15.94 15.83
C ILE A 166 1.76 -14.75 14.96
N TYR A 167 0.52 -14.82 14.44
CA TYR A 167 -0.03 -13.82 13.54
C TYR A 167 -1.36 -13.29 14.05
N CYS A 168 -1.49 -11.96 14.03
CA CYS A 168 -2.77 -11.27 14.20
C CYS A 168 -3.11 -10.58 12.88
N LEU A 169 -4.15 -11.06 12.20
CA LEU A 169 -4.58 -10.54 10.90
C LEU A 169 -5.57 -9.39 11.07
N HIS A 170 -5.28 -8.25 10.44
CA HIS A 170 -6.16 -7.09 10.43
C HIS A 170 -6.51 -6.68 9.00
N TYR A 171 -7.77 -6.85 8.62
CA TYR A 171 -8.32 -6.12 7.49
C TYR A 171 -8.59 -4.67 7.93
N ILE A 172 -8.03 -3.74 7.17
CA ILE A 172 -8.06 -2.30 7.45
C ILE A 172 -8.28 -1.53 6.16
N THR A 173 -9.00 -0.42 6.25
CA THR A 173 -9.12 0.57 5.17
C THR A 173 -7.81 1.31 4.95
N ALA A 174 -7.65 2.00 3.81
CA ALA A 174 -6.48 2.84 3.54
C ALA A 174 -6.26 3.93 4.63
N ARG A 175 -7.36 4.54 5.11
CA ARG A 175 -7.35 5.50 6.22
C ARG A 175 -6.81 4.89 7.51
N GLU A 176 -7.30 3.70 7.88
CA GLU A 176 -6.83 3.01 9.07
C GLU A 176 -5.38 2.56 8.91
N MET A 177 -4.96 2.10 7.72
CA MET A 177 -3.56 1.77 7.43
C MET A 177 -2.64 2.95 7.68
N TYR A 178 -3.01 4.15 7.21
CA TYR A 178 -2.26 5.37 7.52
C TYR A 178 -2.13 5.57 9.03
N ASN A 179 -3.23 5.56 9.78
CA ASN A 179 -3.17 5.79 11.23
C ASN A 179 -2.36 4.71 11.97
N VAL A 180 -2.42 3.45 11.53
CA VAL A 180 -1.64 2.35 12.11
C VAL A 180 -0.15 2.52 11.81
N ILE A 181 0.21 2.98 10.61
CA ILE A 181 1.59 3.36 10.27
C ILE A 181 2.06 4.49 11.18
N ARG A 182 1.23 5.52 11.41
CA ARG A 182 1.55 6.63 12.30
C ARG A 182 1.74 6.19 13.75
N ALA A 183 0.93 5.24 14.24
CA ALA A 183 1.13 4.63 15.55
C ALA A 183 2.47 3.87 15.65
N ALA A 184 2.81 3.12 14.61
CA ALA A 184 4.08 2.38 14.56
C ALA A 184 5.29 3.32 14.46
N GLU A 185 5.18 4.40 13.68
CA GLU A 185 6.16 5.49 13.61
C GLU A 185 6.35 6.17 14.97
N SER A 186 5.26 6.39 15.74
CA SER A 186 5.33 6.96 17.09
C SER A 186 5.85 5.99 18.16
N GLY A 187 6.29 4.79 17.77
CA GLY A 187 6.89 3.82 18.68
C GLY A 187 5.91 2.88 19.38
N ALA A 188 4.63 2.81 18.99
CA ALA A 188 3.63 1.94 19.61
C ALA A 188 4.11 0.49 19.72
N GLN A 189 4.12 -0.08 20.92
CA GLN A 189 4.73 -1.40 21.18
C GLN A 189 3.92 -2.56 20.59
N GLN A 190 2.60 -2.49 20.70
CA GLN A 190 1.66 -3.52 20.24
C GLN A 190 0.47 -2.84 19.56
N PHE A 191 -0.16 -3.53 18.61
CA PHE A 191 -1.39 -3.05 17.99
C PHE A 191 -2.49 -2.84 19.04
N ARG A 192 -3.25 -1.76 18.89
CA ARG A 192 -4.46 -1.49 19.66
C ARG A 192 -5.51 -0.96 18.71
N SER A 193 -6.77 -1.40 18.87
CA SER A 193 -7.87 -0.99 18.00
C SER A 193 -8.05 0.53 17.91
N ILE A 194 -7.70 1.27 18.97
CA ILE A 194 -7.72 2.75 19.00
C ILE A 194 -6.84 3.39 17.92
N TYR A 195 -5.83 2.69 17.40
CA TYR A 195 -4.95 3.24 16.37
C TYR A 195 -5.62 3.34 15.00
N ARG A 196 -6.77 2.68 14.79
CA ARG A 196 -7.55 2.83 13.56
C ARG A 196 -8.01 4.27 13.33
N ASP A 197 -8.15 5.04 14.42
CA ASP A 197 -8.62 6.43 14.41
C ASP A 197 -7.63 7.38 15.09
N LEU A 198 -6.32 7.12 15.01
CA LEU A 198 -5.31 7.91 15.72
C LEU A 198 -5.35 9.39 15.34
N GLU A 199 -5.01 9.71 14.08
CA GLU A 199 -4.91 11.08 13.56
C GLU A 199 -6.12 11.40 12.68
N ILE A 200 -6.35 10.61 11.64
CA ILE A 200 -7.47 10.79 10.70
C ILE A 200 -8.70 10.07 11.25
N LYS A 201 -9.70 10.80 11.76
CA LYS A 201 -10.91 10.23 12.34
C LYS A 201 -11.85 9.64 11.27
N LEU A 202 -12.77 8.78 11.70
CA LEU A 202 -13.92 8.36 10.88
C LEU A 202 -14.70 9.58 10.42
N TYR A 203 -15.20 9.54 9.18
CA TYR A 203 -16.12 10.55 8.71
C TYR A 203 -17.42 10.46 9.54
N PRO A 204 -17.91 11.58 10.10
CA PRO A 204 -19.01 11.58 11.08
C PRO A 204 -20.35 11.04 10.54
N TYR A 205 -20.51 10.93 9.22
CA TYR A 205 -21.72 10.38 8.59
C TYR A 205 -21.81 8.84 8.63
N CYS A 206 -20.77 8.12 9.07
CA CYS A 206 -20.79 6.66 9.19
C CYS A 206 -21.31 6.14 10.53
N ASN A 207 -21.69 7.00 11.48
CA ASN A 207 -22.22 6.61 12.80
C ASN A 207 -23.76 6.64 12.90
N GLN A 208 -24.46 6.68 11.77
CA GLN A 208 -25.93 6.53 11.73
C GLN A 208 -26.29 5.11 11.28
N SER A 209 -26.19 4.15 12.20
CA SER A 209 -26.80 2.83 12.07
C SER A 209 -27.12 2.28 13.45
#